data_AF-A0A520EIY8-F1
#
_entry.id   AF-A0A520EIY8-F1
#
_cell.length_a   1.000
_cell.length_b   1.000
_cell.length_c   1.000
_cell.angle_alpha   90.00
_cell.angle_beta   90.00
_cell.angle_gamma   90.00
#
_symmetry.space_group_name_H-M   'P 1'
#
loop_
_entity.id
_entity.type
_entity.pdbx_description
1 polymer ?
#
loop_
_entity_poly.entity_id
_entity_poly.type
_entity_poly.pdbx_seq_one_letter_code
_entity_poly.pdbx_strand_id
1 'polypeptide(L)'
;RVGGRAHLYSDDDGRYRFWALTPTPYPIPHDGPVGRMLAATGRSPMRASHLHFMVTSPGMRTLVTHIFVRGDELLDSDTVFGVKDSLIKDFVEQPAGTPTPDGRDVGDTTWARADFDIVLVPADKS
;
A
#
# COMPACT_ATOMS: atom_id res chain seq x y z
N ARG A 1 -1.57 8.27 19.07
CA ARG A 1 -2.50 7.75 18.03
C ARG A 1 -1.74 7.80 16.71
N VAL A 2 -1.38 6.66 16.11
CA VAL A 2 -0.69 6.63 14.82
C VAL A 2 -1.73 6.89 13.74
N GLY A 3 -1.56 7.94 12.94
CA GLY A 3 -2.57 8.42 12.00
C GLY A 3 -2.72 7.60 10.71
N GLY A 4 -1.88 6.57 10.50
CA GLY A 4 -1.86 5.77 9.26
C GLY A 4 -1.64 6.60 7.99
N ARG A 5 -1.07 7.80 8.13
CA ARG A 5 -0.94 8.82 7.08
C ARG A 5 0.35 9.61 7.32
N ALA A 6 1.03 9.96 6.23
CA ALA A 6 2.18 10.85 6.24
C ALA A 6 2.23 11.63 4.92
N HIS A 7 2.88 12.79 4.94
CA HIS A 7 3.31 13.50 3.74
C HIS A 7 4.83 13.56 3.79
N LEU A 8 5.49 12.97 2.80
CA LEU A 8 6.93 12.74 2.77
C LEU A 8 7.50 13.35 1.48
N TYR A 9 8.77 13.73 1.54
CA TYR A 9 9.55 14.16 0.39
C TYR A 9 10.67 13.15 0.16
N SER A 10 11.03 12.91 -1.10
CA SER A 10 12.24 12.15 -1.40
C SER A 10 13.48 12.96 -1.05
N ASP A 11 14.58 12.26 -0.78
CA ASP A 11 15.91 12.88 -0.68
C ASP A 11 16.48 13.26 -2.06
N ASP A 12 17.69 13.80 -2.07
CA ASP A 12 18.40 14.24 -3.27
C ASP A 12 18.72 13.08 -4.24
N ASP A 13 18.75 11.84 -3.75
CA ASP A 13 18.92 10.62 -4.56
C ASP A 13 17.57 10.06 -5.04
N GLY A 14 16.45 10.74 -4.76
CA GLY A 14 15.09 10.30 -5.12
C GLY A 14 14.51 9.21 -4.22
N ARG A 15 15.15 8.90 -3.09
CA ARG A 15 14.71 7.83 -2.18
C ARG A 15 13.71 8.35 -1.17
N TYR A 16 12.80 7.46 -0.75
CA TYR A 16 11.91 7.70 0.38
C TYR A 16 11.89 6.49 1.31
N ARG A 17 11.59 6.71 2.59
CA ARG A 17 11.44 5.64 3.58
C ARG A 17 10.49 6.08 4.69
N PHE A 18 9.71 5.13 5.19
CA PHE A 18 8.88 5.33 6.37
C PHE A 18 8.64 4.00 7.09
N TRP A 19 8.24 4.09 8.34
CA TRP A 19 7.74 2.97 9.12
C TRP A 19 6.23 3.03 9.22
N ALA A 20 5.58 1.88 9.03
CA ALA A 20 4.15 1.70 9.19
C ALA A 20 3.87 0.32 9.78
N LEU A 21 2.62 0.10 10.18
CA LEU A 21 2.12 -1.24 10.44
C LEU A 21 1.80 -1.90 9.09
N THR A 22 2.11 -3.19 8.95
CA THR A 22 1.67 -3.98 7.79
C THR A 22 0.15 -3.87 7.68
N PRO A 23 -0.39 -3.47 6.51
CA PRO A 23 -1.84 -3.32 6.36
C PRO A 23 -2.52 -4.69 6.46
N THR A 24 -3.75 -4.68 6.96
CA THR A 24 -4.62 -5.86 7.01
C THR A 24 -5.85 -5.63 6.15
N PRO A 25 -6.58 -6.69 5.75
CA PRO A 25 -7.82 -6.54 5.02
C PRO A 25 -8.87 -5.75 5.80
N TYR A 26 -9.76 -5.06 5.09
CA TYR A 26 -10.87 -4.34 5.71
C TYR A 26 -12.08 -4.24 4.79
N PRO A 27 -13.31 -4.17 5.33
CA PRO A 27 -14.52 -4.02 4.53
C PRO A 27 -14.71 -2.58 4.05
N ILE A 28 -15.29 -2.40 2.86
CA ILE A 28 -15.91 -1.12 2.51
C ILE A 28 -17.20 -0.90 3.34
N PRO A 29 -17.67 0.35 3.49
CA PRO A 29 -19.02 0.60 3.97
C PRO A 29 -20.04 -0.15 3.10
N HIS A 30 -20.85 -1.01 3.70
CA HIS A 30 -21.73 -1.97 3.02
C HIS A 30 -23.12 -2.06 3.66
N ASP A 31 -23.50 -1.08 4.46
CA ASP A 31 -24.85 -0.89 5.02
C ASP A 31 -25.80 -0.14 4.07
N GLY A 32 -25.26 0.36 2.94
CA GLY A 32 -25.98 1.13 1.92
C GLY A 32 -26.32 0.37 0.62
N PRO A 33 -26.71 1.10 -0.44
CA PRO A 33 -27.08 0.52 -1.74
C PRO A 33 -25.97 -0.36 -2.36
N VAL A 34 -24.71 0.04 -2.21
CA VAL A 34 -23.55 -0.74 -2.68
C VAL A 34 -23.47 -2.08 -1.97
N GLY A 35 -23.68 -2.11 -0.66
CA GLY A 35 -23.68 -3.37 0.11
C GLY A 35 -24.81 -4.30 -0.29
N ARG A 36 -26.02 -3.77 -0.54
CA ARG A 36 -27.15 -4.56 -1.06
C ARG A 36 -26.84 -5.16 -2.43
N MET A 37 -26.21 -4.39 -3.31
CA MET A 37 -25.75 -4.87 -4.62
C MET A 37 -24.70 -5.98 -4.48
N LEU A 38 -23.71 -5.83 -3.61
CA LEU A 38 -22.71 -6.86 -3.35
C LEU A 38 -23.35 -8.15 -2.83
N ALA A 39 -24.26 -8.05 -1.85
CA ALA A 39 -24.99 -9.20 -1.32
C ALA A 39 -25.83 -9.90 -2.40
N ALA A 40 -26.55 -9.14 -3.23
CA ALA A 40 -27.38 -9.69 -4.31
C ALA A 40 -26.55 -10.42 -5.39
N THR A 41 -25.26 -10.11 -5.51
CA THR A 41 -24.33 -10.74 -6.46
C THR A 41 -23.42 -11.78 -5.81
N GLY A 42 -23.61 -12.08 -4.52
CA GLY A 42 -22.76 -13.01 -3.76
C GLY A 42 -21.32 -12.53 -3.58
N ARG A 43 -21.07 -11.22 -3.65
CA ARG A 43 -19.73 -10.62 -3.55
C ARG A 43 -19.43 -10.15 -2.13
N SER A 44 -18.20 -10.41 -1.68
CA SER A 44 -17.66 -9.90 -0.43
C SER A 44 -17.51 -8.37 -0.47
N PRO A 45 -17.64 -7.65 0.66
CA PRO A 45 -17.27 -6.23 0.79
C PRO A 45 -15.79 -6.01 1.17
N MET A 46 -15.00 -7.08 1.32
CA MET A 46 -13.62 -7.00 1.79
C MET A 46 -12.66 -6.52 0.72
N ARG A 47 -11.75 -5.63 1.13
CA ARG A 47 -10.58 -5.22 0.35
C ARG A 47 -9.34 -5.95 0.86
N ALA A 48 -8.51 -6.42 -0.07
CA ALA A 48 -7.18 -6.95 0.24
C ALA A 48 -6.32 -5.91 0.97
N SER A 49 -5.32 -6.34 1.72
CA SER A 49 -4.36 -5.48 2.42
C SER A 49 -3.60 -4.59 1.44
N HIS A 50 -3.65 -3.26 1.62
CA HIS A 50 -2.99 -2.32 0.72
C HIS A 50 -2.54 -1.04 1.42
N LEU A 51 -1.60 -0.35 0.76
CA LEU A 51 -1.14 0.99 1.12
C LEU A 51 -1.37 1.96 -0.05
N HIS A 52 -1.87 3.15 0.26
CA HIS A 52 -2.15 4.20 -0.73
C HIS A 52 -0.98 5.15 -0.93
N PHE A 53 -0.78 5.57 -2.18
CA PHE A 53 0.20 6.57 -2.57
C PHE A 53 -0.45 7.62 -3.46
N MET A 54 -0.12 8.88 -3.18
CA MET A 54 -0.31 10.00 -4.10
C MET A 54 1.05 10.67 -4.24
N VAL A 55 1.60 10.68 -5.44
CA VAL A 55 2.96 11.19 -5.71
C VAL A 55 2.90 12.28 -6.76
N THR A 56 3.59 13.37 -6.48
CA THR A 56 3.70 14.54 -7.35
C THR A 56 5.16 14.94 -7.49
N SER A 57 5.52 15.47 -8.66
CA SER A 57 6.81 16.08 -8.92
C SER A 57 6.62 17.15 -10.00
N PRO A 58 7.29 18.31 -9.93
CA PRO A 58 7.23 19.33 -10.98
C PRO A 58 7.51 18.74 -12.36
N GLY A 59 6.68 19.10 -13.34
CA GLY A 59 6.80 18.60 -14.73
C GLY A 59 6.39 17.14 -14.95
N MET A 60 5.94 16.43 -13.92
CA MET A 60 5.48 15.04 -14.01
C MET A 60 3.98 14.92 -13.79
N ARG A 61 3.36 13.88 -14.36
CA ARG A 61 1.96 13.56 -14.11
C ARG A 61 1.78 13.01 -12.69
N THR A 62 0.81 13.54 -11.95
CA THR A 62 0.42 13.00 -10.65
C THR A 62 0.06 11.52 -10.76
N LEU A 63 0.62 10.71 -9.87
CA LEU A 63 0.28 9.30 -9.72
C LEU A 63 -0.55 9.10 -8.46
N VAL A 64 -1.76 8.56 -8.63
CA VAL A 64 -2.56 7.98 -7.54
C VAL A 64 -2.54 6.47 -7.71
N THR A 65 -2.00 5.76 -6.74
CA THR A 65 -1.87 4.30 -6.80
C THR A 65 -1.96 3.68 -5.40
N HIS A 66 -1.87 2.37 -5.37
CA HIS A 66 -1.77 1.54 -4.18
C HIS A 66 -0.91 0.32 -4.48
N ILE A 67 -0.29 -0.23 -3.43
CA ILE A 67 0.36 -1.54 -3.48
C ILE A 67 -0.40 -2.51 -2.59
N PHE A 68 -0.40 -3.79 -2.97
CA PHE A 68 -1.05 -4.88 -2.25
C PHE A 68 -0.01 -5.82 -1.65
N VAL A 69 -0.35 -6.46 -0.53
CA VAL A 69 0.53 -7.44 0.14
C VAL A 69 0.44 -8.78 -0.58
N ARG A 70 1.57 -9.34 -1.02
CA ARG A 70 1.61 -10.69 -1.59
C ARG A 70 1.14 -11.74 -0.57
N GLY A 71 0.35 -12.69 -1.03
CA GLY A 71 -0.14 -13.81 -0.20
C GLY A 71 -1.41 -13.50 0.59
N ASP A 72 -1.97 -12.30 0.45
CA ASP A 72 -3.29 -11.99 0.98
C ASP A 72 -4.37 -12.79 0.24
N GLU A 73 -5.20 -13.53 0.99
CA GLU A 73 -6.26 -14.40 0.47
C GLU A 73 -7.32 -13.65 -0.34
N LEU A 74 -7.40 -12.32 -0.18
CA LEU A 74 -8.38 -11.47 -0.84
C LEU A 74 -7.83 -10.81 -2.12
N LEU A 75 -6.60 -11.10 -2.55
CA LEU A 75 -6.05 -10.56 -3.80
C LEU A 75 -6.93 -10.87 -5.01
N ASP A 76 -7.41 -12.11 -5.12
CA ASP A 76 -8.23 -12.57 -6.25
C ASP A 76 -9.71 -12.19 -6.11
N SER A 77 -10.11 -11.64 -4.96
CA SER A 77 -11.52 -11.33 -4.64
C SER A 77 -11.75 -9.90 -4.16
N ASP A 78 -10.77 -9.01 -4.32
CA ASP A 78 -10.86 -7.59 -3.93
C ASP A 78 -12.13 -6.95 -4.51
N THR A 79 -12.99 -6.44 -3.64
CA THR A 79 -14.32 -5.92 -3.99
C THR A 79 -14.30 -4.84 -5.07
N VAL A 80 -13.20 -4.10 -5.20
CA VAL A 80 -13.08 -2.96 -6.11
C VAL A 80 -12.20 -3.21 -7.34
N PHE A 81 -11.77 -4.45 -7.57
CA PHE A 81 -11.02 -4.87 -8.76
C PHE A 81 -9.73 -4.05 -9.02
N GLY A 82 -9.08 -3.56 -7.96
CA GLY A 82 -7.92 -2.66 -8.09
C GLY A 82 -6.58 -3.39 -8.30
N VAL A 83 -6.55 -4.72 -8.12
CA VAL A 83 -5.32 -5.51 -8.10
C VAL A 83 -4.75 -5.64 -9.51
N LYS A 84 -3.46 -5.33 -9.65
CA LYS A 84 -2.62 -5.62 -10.82
C LYS A 84 -1.33 -6.27 -10.33
N ASP A 85 -0.80 -7.24 -11.05
CA ASP A 85 0.41 -7.96 -10.65
C ASP A 85 1.59 -7.04 -10.32
N SER A 86 1.75 -5.97 -11.09
CA SER A 86 2.82 -4.97 -10.88
C SER A 86 2.70 -4.19 -9.57
N LEU A 87 1.51 -4.20 -8.95
CA LEU A 87 1.20 -3.52 -7.70
C LEU A 87 1.20 -4.47 -6.49
N ILE A 88 1.38 -5.78 -6.69
CA ILE A 88 1.57 -6.75 -5.61
C ILE A 88 3.04 -6.71 -5.17
N LYS A 89 3.29 -6.51 -3.88
CA LYS A 89 4.64 -6.38 -3.30
C LYS A 89 4.85 -7.38 -2.18
N ASP A 90 6.11 -7.80 -2.05
CA ASP A 90 6.57 -8.66 -0.98
C ASP A 90 6.81 -7.82 0.28
N PHE A 91 6.19 -8.23 1.38
CA PHE A 91 6.44 -7.71 2.72
C PHE A 91 7.27 -8.77 3.44
N VAL A 92 8.58 -8.75 3.17
CA VAL A 92 9.52 -9.79 3.60
C VAL A 92 9.80 -9.64 5.09
N GLU A 93 9.36 -10.61 5.88
CA GLU A 93 9.68 -10.67 7.30
C GLU A 93 11.19 -10.77 7.51
N GLN A 94 11.68 -9.97 8.45
CA GLN A 94 13.04 -9.90 8.91
C GLN A 94 13.08 -10.51 10.32
N PRO A 95 13.99 -11.48 10.58
CA PRO A 95 14.15 -12.08 11.89
C PRO A 95 14.48 -11.05 12.98
N ALA A 96 14.14 -11.37 14.23
CA ALA A 96 14.54 -10.58 15.38
C ALA A 96 16.06 -10.36 15.42
N GLY A 97 16.49 -9.17 15.84
CA GLY A 97 17.90 -8.77 15.81
C GLY A 97 18.46 -8.37 14.44
N THR A 98 17.68 -8.48 13.34
CA THR A 98 18.11 -7.99 12.02
C THR A 98 18.23 -6.46 12.06
N PRO A 99 19.40 -5.87 11.72
CA PRO A 99 19.58 -4.43 11.72
C PRO A 99 18.59 -3.72 10.79
N THR A 100 17.92 -2.70 11.31
CA THR A 100 17.06 -1.86 10.49
C THR A 100 17.92 -0.93 9.62
N PRO A 101 17.51 -0.65 8.37
CA PRO A 101 18.35 0.09 7.45
C PRO A 101 18.50 1.58 7.79
N ASP A 102 17.76 2.10 8.78
CA ASP A 102 17.86 3.46 9.32
C ASP A 102 18.35 3.48 10.78
N GLY A 103 18.75 2.34 11.33
CA GLY A 103 19.21 2.23 12.72
C GLY A 103 18.11 2.37 13.76
N ARG A 104 16.83 2.36 13.36
CA ARG A 104 15.70 2.30 14.29
C ARG A 104 15.79 1.07 15.19
N ASP A 105 15.73 1.28 16.49
CA ASP A 105 15.57 0.20 17.46
C ASP A 105 14.13 -0.36 17.40
N VAL A 106 14.02 -1.63 17.03
CA VAL A 106 12.77 -2.41 17.04
C VAL A 106 12.79 -3.47 18.14
N GLY A 107 13.78 -3.44 19.03
CA GLY A 107 14.00 -4.48 20.04
C GLY A 107 14.29 -5.85 19.42
N ASP A 108 14.03 -6.89 20.20
CA ASP A 108 14.17 -8.29 19.79
C ASP A 108 12.87 -8.82 19.16
N THR A 109 12.30 -8.07 18.22
CA THR A 109 11.08 -8.45 17.49
C THR A 109 11.32 -8.52 15.99
N THR A 110 10.50 -9.31 15.28
CA THR A 110 10.49 -9.31 13.83
C THR A 110 9.92 -8.01 13.27
N TRP A 111 10.25 -7.71 12.01
CA TRP A 111 9.69 -6.58 11.26
C TRP A 111 9.60 -6.94 9.78
N ALA A 112 8.78 -6.24 8.99
CA ALA A 112 8.66 -6.52 7.56
C ALA A 112 9.31 -5.42 6.71
N ARG A 113 9.99 -5.83 5.64
CA ARG A 113 10.52 -4.93 4.62
C ARG A 113 9.71 -5.03 3.34
N ALA A 114 9.35 -3.90 2.76
CA ALA A 114 8.78 -3.82 1.42
C ALA A 114 9.53 -2.76 0.61
N ASP A 115 9.89 -3.11 -0.62
CA ASP A 115 10.51 -2.20 -1.59
C ASP A 115 9.49 -1.86 -2.69
N PHE A 116 9.38 -0.57 -3.02
CA PHE A 116 8.48 -0.09 -4.06
C PHE A 116 9.09 1.11 -4.79
N ASP A 117 9.45 0.92 -6.05
CA ASP A 117 9.91 2.01 -6.90
C ASP A 117 8.74 2.67 -7.60
N ILE A 118 8.67 4.01 -7.49
CA ILE A 118 7.62 4.81 -8.10
C ILE A 118 8.19 5.50 -9.33
N VAL A 119 7.66 5.15 -10.50
CA VAL A 119 8.04 5.75 -11.78
C VAL A 119 6.94 6.70 -12.23
N LEU A 120 7.27 7.98 -12.34
CA LEU A 120 6.38 8.99 -12.90
C LEU A 120 6.66 9.18 -14.39
N VAL A 121 5.61 9.53 -15.14
CA VAL A 121 5.72 9.94 -16.54
C VAL A 121 5.70 11.47 -16.63
N PRO A 122 6.40 12.08 -17.60
CA PRO A 122 6.29 13.51 -17.85
C PRO A 122 4.82 13.94 -18.01
N ALA A 123 4.50 15.15 -17.54
CA ALA A 123 3.22 15.75 -17.87
C ALA A 123 3.17 16.06 -19.37
N ASP A 124 2.01 15.87 -19.99
CA ASP A 124 1.82 16.25 -21.39
C ASP A 124 2.09 17.76 -21.54
N LYS A 125 2.83 18.14 -22.58
CA LYS A 125 2.99 19.56 -22.90
C LYS A 125 1.64 20.04 -23.44
N SER A 126 0.92 20.84 -22.64
CA SER A 126 -0.22 21.62 -23.12
C SER A 126 0.23 22.64 -24.17
#